data_AF-A0A2N7B3N6-F1
#
_entry.id   AF-A0A2N7B3N6-F1
#
_cell.length_a   1.000
_cell.length_b   1.000
_cell.length_c   1.000
_cell.angle_alpha   90.00
_cell.angle_beta   90.00
_cell.angle_gamma   90.00
#
_symmetry.space_group_name_H-M   'P 1'
#
loop_
_entity.id
_entity.type
_entity.pdbx_description
1 polymer ?
#
loop_
_entity_poly.entity_id
_entity_poly.type
_entity_poly.pdbx_seq_one_letter_code
_entity_poly.pdbx_strand_id
1 'polypeptide(L)'
;MWNDQEAKVDLLGYSRIAKTLVSIIQQQSLRPLTIGIHGSWGAGKSSILTLVESEMKEDPQTLCFIFNGWLYQGYEDTKTALMETVVHELLKRRSRSQKAKDIGKSILRRINYLKGAKLAGEVALNAAVTSLTGLPPTALFGLVGSFAKPNNF
;
A
#
# COMPACT_ATOMS: atom_id res chain seq x y z
N MET A 1 -10.75 20.81 10.53
CA MET A 1 -10.72 19.45 9.95
C MET A 1 -11.46 18.55 10.91
N TRP A 2 -12.55 17.92 10.47
CA TRP A 2 -13.41 17.11 11.36
C TRP A 2 -12.67 15.84 11.76
N ASN A 3 -12.69 15.56 13.06
CA ASN A 3 -12.04 14.41 13.69
C ASN A 3 -12.96 13.20 13.47
N ASP A 4 -12.67 12.41 12.44
CA ASP A 4 -13.34 11.14 12.18
C ASP A 4 -12.82 10.11 13.19
N GLN A 5 -13.42 10.08 14.39
CA GLN A 5 -13.14 9.05 15.38
C GLN A 5 -14.01 7.83 15.08
N GLU A 6 -13.37 6.73 14.73
CA GLU A 6 -14.05 5.45 14.55
C GLU A 6 -14.81 5.08 15.84
N ALA A 7 -16.11 4.86 15.70
CA ALA A 7 -17.00 4.63 16.81
C ALA A 7 -16.59 3.36 17.58
N LYS A 8 -16.25 3.55 18.86
CA LYS A 8 -15.80 2.49 19.78
C LYS A 8 -16.93 1.52 20.22
N VAL A 9 -18.17 1.81 19.86
CA VAL A 9 -19.38 1.06 20.24
C VAL A 9 -20.19 0.75 18.98
N ASP A 10 -20.42 -0.54 18.73
CA ASP A 10 -21.14 -1.02 17.54
C ASP A 10 -22.66 -0.89 17.69
N LEU A 11 -23.21 0.23 17.23
CA LEU A 11 -24.64 0.48 17.21
C LEU A 11 -25.33 0.00 15.91
N LEU A 12 -24.55 -0.36 14.89
CA LEU A 12 -25.04 -0.66 13.53
C LEU A 12 -24.86 -2.13 13.12
N GLY A 13 -24.38 -2.98 14.03
CA GLY A 13 -24.19 -4.41 13.81
C GLY A 13 -22.97 -4.75 12.96
N TYR A 14 -22.02 -3.83 12.80
CA TYR A 14 -20.78 -4.04 12.04
C TYR A 14 -19.93 -5.17 12.62
N SER A 15 -20.02 -5.45 13.92
CA SER A 15 -19.32 -6.56 14.58
C SER A 15 -19.78 -7.92 14.04
N ARG A 16 -21.06 -8.06 13.64
CA ARG A 16 -21.54 -9.32 13.03
C ARG A 16 -20.87 -9.55 11.69
N ILE A 17 -20.82 -8.50 10.85
CA ILE A 17 -20.17 -8.55 9.55
C ILE A 17 -18.67 -8.85 9.71
N ALA A 18 -18.00 -8.14 10.63
CA ALA A 18 -16.59 -8.37 10.93
C ALA A 18 -16.31 -9.81 11.37
N LYS A 19 -17.13 -10.38 12.27
CA LYS A 19 -17.00 -11.79 12.71
C LYS A 19 -17.21 -12.77 11.57
N THR A 20 -18.17 -12.52 10.67
CA THR A 20 -18.33 -13.34 9.47
C THR A 20 -17.08 -13.27 8.59
N LEU A 21 -16.55 -12.07 8.33
CA LEU A 21 -15.31 -11.92 7.56
C LEU A 21 -14.14 -12.67 8.19
N VAL A 22 -13.95 -12.56 9.51
CA VAL A 22 -12.90 -13.30 10.25
C VAL A 22 -13.06 -14.81 10.08
N SER A 23 -14.28 -15.33 10.20
CA SER A 23 -14.54 -16.75 10.02
C SER A 23 -14.15 -17.25 8.63
N ILE A 24 -14.42 -16.45 7.58
CA ILE A 24 -14.04 -16.77 6.19
C ILE A 24 -12.51 -16.69 6.03
N ILE A 25 -11.85 -15.66 6.57
CA ILE A 25 -10.39 -15.48 6.51
C ILE A 25 -9.64 -16.66 7.17
N GLN A 26 -10.20 -17.20 8.26
CA GLN A 26 -9.60 -18.31 8.99
C GLN A 26 -9.76 -19.67 8.29
N GLN A 27 -10.67 -19.81 7.32
CA GLN A 27 -10.83 -21.04 6.55
C GLN A 27 -9.62 -21.29 5.63
N GLN A 28 -8.83 -22.31 5.98
CA GLN A 28 -7.62 -22.66 5.21
C GLN A 28 -7.94 -23.14 3.78
N SER A 29 -9.09 -23.78 3.58
CA SER A 29 -9.55 -24.27 2.27
C SER A 29 -9.80 -23.16 1.25
N LEU A 30 -9.97 -21.91 1.70
CA LEU A 30 -10.22 -20.76 0.82
C LEU A 30 -8.94 -20.00 0.43
N ARG A 31 -7.75 -20.45 0.88
CA ARG A 31 -6.49 -19.76 0.60
C ARG A 31 -5.95 -20.11 -0.80
N PRO A 32 -5.45 -19.14 -1.60
CA PRO A 32 -5.37 -17.69 -1.33
C PRO A 32 -6.73 -16.98 -1.49
N LEU A 33 -7.09 -16.14 -0.52
CA LEU A 33 -8.37 -15.43 -0.48
C LEU A 33 -8.17 -13.91 -0.64
N THR A 34 -9.01 -13.28 -1.46
CA THR A 34 -9.13 -11.83 -1.55
C THR A 34 -10.59 -11.45 -1.37
N ILE A 35 -10.87 -10.48 -0.49
CA ILE A 35 -12.22 -10.00 -0.21
C ILE A 35 -12.30 -8.51 -0.57
N GLY A 36 -13.27 -8.14 -1.42
CA GLY A 36 -13.61 -6.75 -1.71
C GLY A 36 -14.80 -6.29 -0.88
N ILE A 37 -14.67 -5.15 -0.18
CA ILE A 37 -15.77 -4.51 0.54
C ILE A 37 -16.24 -3.29 -0.25
N HIS A 38 -17.49 -3.32 -0.70
CA HIS A 38 -18.10 -2.28 -1.53
C HIS A 38 -19.25 -1.58 -0.78
N GLY A 39 -19.50 -0.32 -1.10
CA GLY A 39 -20.59 0.47 -0.51
C GLY A 39 -20.36 1.97 -0.64
N SER A 40 -21.41 2.76 -0.42
CA SER A 40 -21.37 4.23 -0.51
C SER A 40 -20.38 4.88 0.46
N TRP A 41 -20.02 6.15 0.23
CA TRP A 41 -19.26 6.93 1.20
C TRP A 41 -20.03 6.98 2.53
N GLY A 42 -19.35 6.76 3.65
CA GLY A 42 -19.97 6.78 4.98
C GLY A 42 -20.68 5.49 5.39
N ALA A 43 -20.69 4.45 4.54
CA ALA A 43 -21.30 3.15 4.84
C ALA A 43 -20.54 2.29 5.89
N GLY A 44 -19.56 2.87 6.61
CA GLY A 44 -18.83 2.15 7.67
C GLY A 44 -17.78 1.12 7.20
N LYS A 45 -17.35 1.15 5.94
CA LYS A 45 -16.37 0.18 5.40
C LYS A 45 -15.05 0.18 6.19
N SER A 46 -14.50 1.35 6.49
CA SER A 46 -13.28 1.48 7.31
C SER A 46 -13.52 0.95 8.72
N SER A 47 -14.67 1.27 9.33
CA SER A 47 -15.04 0.77 10.65
C SER A 47 -15.11 -0.76 10.69
N ILE A 48 -15.66 -1.41 9.66
CA ILE A 48 -15.67 -2.87 9.54
C ILE A 48 -14.23 -3.41 9.46
N LEU A 49 -13.36 -2.79 8.66
CA LEU A 49 -11.96 -3.20 8.53
C LEU A 49 -11.19 -3.05 9.85
N THR A 50 -11.43 -1.99 10.63
CA THR A 50 -10.83 -1.82 11.96
C THR A 50 -11.32 -2.88 12.95
N LEU A 51 -12.60 -3.24 12.91
CA LEU A 51 -13.11 -4.34 13.75
C LEU A 51 -12.48 -5.69 13.37
N VAL A 52 -12.35 -5.98 12.08
CA VAL A 52 -11.64 -7.18 11.60
C VAL A 52 -10.18 -7.16 12.05
N GLU A 53 -9.50 -6.03 11.95
CA GLU A 53 -8.12 -5.88 12.41
C GLU A 53 -7.99 -6.16 13.91
N SER A 54 -8.92 -5.64 14.73
CA SER A 54 -8.97 -5.86 16.17
C SER A 54 -9.10 -7.34 16.52
N GLU A 55 -10.04 -8.04 15.88
CA GLU A 55 -10.27 -9.48 16.10
C GLU A 55 -9.06 -10.33 15.64
N MET A 56 -8.39 -9.94 14.56
CA MET A 56 -7.23 -10.68 14.01
C MET A 56 -5.92 -10.37 14.74
N LYS A 57 -5.78 -9.21 15.39
CA LYS A 57 -4.56 -8.82 16.13
C LYS A 57 -4.27 -9.74 17.30
N GLU A 58 -5.29 -10.35 17.89
CA GLU A 58 -5.17 -11.31 18.99
C GLU A 58 -4.51 -12.63 18.57
N ASP A 59 -4.50 -12.97 17.28
CA ASP A 59 -3.87 -14.20 16.78
C ASP A 59 -2.33 -14.02 16.64
N PRO A 60 -1.51 -14.71 17.44
CA PRO A 60 -0.04 -14.61 17.37
C PRO A 60 0.55 -15.20 16.08
N GLN A 61 -0.20 -16.01 15.33
CA GLN A 61 0.25 -16.62 14.08
C GLN A 61 -0.03 -15.75 12.85
N THR A 62 -0.97 -14.80 12.93
CA THR A 62 -1.40 -14.00 11.77
C THR A 62 -0.92 -12.55 11.85
N LEU A 63 -0.07 -12.12 10.92
CA LEU A 63 0.31 -10.71 10.78
C LEU A 63 -0.85 -9.93 10.13
N CYS A 64 -1.47 -9.02 10.88
CA CYS A 64 -2.52 -8.13 10.39
C CYS A 64 -2.06 -6.67 10.50
N PHE A 65 -2.25 -5.89 9.44
CA PHE A 65 -1.95 -4.46 9.38
C PHE A 65 -2.87 -3.77 8.38
N ILE A 66 -3.13 -2.47 8.60
CA ILE A 66 -3.92 -1.62 7.69
C ILE A 66 -2.97 -0.82 6.79
N PHE A 67 -3.28 -0.77 5.49
CA PHE A 67 -2.56 0.05 4.52
C PHE A 67 -3.53 1.01 3.82
N ASN A 68 -3.28 2.32 3.94
CA ASN A 68 -4.07 3.35 3.26
C ASN A 68 -3.39 3.76 1.94
N GLY A 69 -3.94 3.30 0.82
CA GLY A 69 -3.39 3.60 -0.51
C GLY A 69 -3.51 5.05 -0.95
N TRP A 70 -4.46 5.82 -0.39
CA TRP A 70 -4.65 7.23 -0.75
C TRP A 70 -3.46 8.10 -0.32
N LEU A 71 -2.80 7.74 0.79
CA LEU A 71 -1.59 8.43 1.25
C LEU A 71 -0.43 8.33 0.24
N TYR A 72 -0.47 7.35 -0.67
CA TYR A 72 0.61 7.06 -1.60
C TYR A 72 0.22 7.28 -3.08
N GLN A 73 -1.05 7.61 -3.38
CA GLN A 73 -1.58 7.75 -4.75
C GLN A 73 -0.91 8.86 -5.59
N GLY A 74 -0.21 9.81 -4.96
CA GLY A 74 0.60 10.83 -5.65
C GLY A 74 2.04 10.42 -5.95
N TYR A 75 2.47 9.24 -5.50
CA TYR A 75 3.80 8.70 -5.75
C TYR A 75 3.70 7.45 -6.62
N GLU A 76 4.52 7.41 -7.68
CA GLU A 76 4.82 6.24 -8.50
C GLU A 76 5.25 5.00 -7.67
N ASP A 77 5.49 5.18 -6.37
CA ASP A 77 6.01 4.20 -5.43
C ASP A 77 4.95 3.50 -4.57
N THR A 78 3.64 3.65 -4.83
CA THR A 78 2.60 3.00 -3.98
C THR A 78 2.84 1.49 -3.78
N LYS A 79 3.21 0.77 -4.85
CA LYS A 79 3.53 -0.68 -4.78
C LYS A 79 4.74 -0.94 -3.88
N THR A 80 5.74 -0.07 -3.99
CA THR A 80 6.96 -0.15 -3.22
C THR A 80 6.70 0.14 -1.74
N ALA A 81 5.90 1.18 -1.45
CA ALA A 81 5.49 1.55 -0.10
C ALA A 81 4.70 0.41 0.57
N LEU A 82 3.81 -0.26 -0.16
CA LEU A 82 3.10 -1.43 0.34
C LEU A 82 4.08 -2.56 0.71
N MET A 83 5.03 -2.89 -0.16
CA MET A 83 6.02 -3.94 0.12
C MET A 83 6.92 -3.57 1.31
N GLU A 84 7.36 -2.33 1.41
CA GLU A 84 8.15 -1.83 2.54
C GLU A 84 7.38 -1.94 3.85
N THR A 85 6.09 -1.57 3.84
CA THR A 85 5.21 -1.66 5.00
C THR A 85 5.04 -3.12 5.46
N VAL A 86 4.76 -4.05 4.52
CA VAL A 86 4.63 -5.49 4.81
C VAL A 86 5.90 -6.02 5.48
N VAL A 87 7.07 -5.71 4.91
CA VAL A 87 8.35 -6.19 5.44
C VAL A 87 8.64 -5.58 6.80
N HIS A 88 8.39 -4.29 6.97
CA HIS A 88 8.62 -3.59 8.23
C HIS A 88 7.77 -4.19 9.37
N GLU A 89 6.47 -4.38 9.13
CA GLU A 89 5.55 -5.00 10.10
C GLU A 89 5.93 -6.45 10.41
N LEU A 90 6.35 -7.21 9.40
CA LEU A 90 6.83 -8.58 9.60
C LEU A 90 8.09 -8.64 10.46
N LEU A 91 9.07 -7.76 10.21
CA LEU A 91 10.30 -7.67 10.99
C LEU A 91 10.06 -7.20 12.42
N LYS A 92 9.13 -6.26 12.62
CA LYS A 92 8.73 -5.76 13.93
C LYS A 92 8.12 -6.89 14.78
N ARG A 93 7.21 -7.68 14.21
CA ARG A 93 6.51 -8.75 14.93
C ARG A 93 7.32 -10.03 15.10
N ARG A 94 8.24 -10.33 14.18
CA ARG A 94 9.13 -11.52 14.23
C ARG A 94 10.60 -11.13 14.48
N SER A 95 10.86 -10.05 15.22
CA SER A 95 12.20 -9.47 15.47
C SER A 95 13.23 -10.42 16.10
N ARG A 96 12.79 -11.55 16.67
CA ARG A 96 13.66 -12.61 17.22
C ARG A 96 13.99 -13.73 16.23
N SER A 97 13.30 -13.83 15.10
CA SER A 97 13.56 -14.87 14.09
C SER A 97 14.64 -14.41 13.12
N GLN A 98 15.77 -15.12 13.10
CA GLN A 98 16.86 -14.83 12.16
C GLN A 98 16.41 -14.99 10.70
N LYS A 99 15.61 -16.03 10.41
CA LYS A 99 15.04 -16.28 9.08
C LYS A 99 14.14 -15.14 8.60
N ALA A 100 13.33 -14.56 9.48
CA ALA A 100 12.49 -13.40 9.14
C ALA A 100 13.34 -12.17 8.81
N LYS A 101 14.42 -11.94 9.55
CA LYS A 101 15.40 -10.87 9.27
C LYS A 101 16.07 -11.05 7.92
N ASP A 102 16.51 -12.25 7.60
CA ASP A 102 17.21 -12.53 6.35
C ASP A 102 16.29 -12.33 5.14
N ILE A 103 15.05 -12.83 5.21
CA ILE A 103 14.02 -12.63 4.18
C ILE A 103 13.70 -11.14 4.05
N GLY A 104 13.39 -10.44 5.14
CA GLY A 104 13.09 -9.00 5.11
C GLY A 104 14.24 -8.17 4.52
N LYS A 105 15.47 -8.47 4.92
CA LYS A 105 16.67 -7.80 4.37
C LYS A 105 16.89 -8.10 2.89
N SER A 106 16.51 -9.28 2.42
CA SER A 106 16.58 -9.62 0.99
C SER A 106 15.58 -8.83 0.16
N ILE A 107 14.34 -8.68 0.65
CA ILE A 107 13.28 -7.94 -0.02
C ILE A 107 13.60 -6.45 -0.05
N LEU A 108 14.02 -5.87 1.08
CA LEU A 108 14.44 -4.46 1.16
C LEU A 108 15.62 -4.16 0.23
N ARG A 109 16.58 -5.08 0.10
CA ARG A 109 17.69 -4.91 -0.85
C ARG A 109 17.19 -4.86 -2.29
N ARG A 110 16.23 -5.70 -2.68
CA ARG A 110 15.64 -5.70 -4.02
C ARG A 110 14.86 -4.41 -4.29
N ILE A 111 14.10 -3.95 -3.30
CA ILE A 111 13.38 -2.67 -3.38
C ILE A 111 14.35 -1.51 -3.57
N ASN A 112 15.41 -1.44 -2.77
CA ASN A 112 16.43 -0.39 -2.89
C ASN A 112 17.16 -0.44 -4.24
N TYR A 113 17.44 -1.65 -4.74
CA TYR A 113 18.02 -1.81 -6.07
C TYR A 113 17.11 -1.28 -7.18
N LEU A 114 15.81 -1.58 -7.12
CA LEU A 114 14.83 -1.08 -8.08
C LEU A 114 14.67 0.45 -8.00
N LYS A 115 14.61 1.02 -6.80
CA LYS A 115 14.59 2.48 -6.60
C LYS A 115 15.83 3.13 -7.20
N GLY A 116 17.01 2.58 -6.94
CA GLY A 116 18.28 3.07 -7.48
C GLY A 116 18.38 2.95 -9.00
N ALA A 117 17.94 1.83 -9.57
CA ALA A 117 17.90 1.63 -11.01
C ALA A 117 16.95 2.62 -11.72
N LYS A 118 15.77 2.87 -11.13
CA LYS A 118 14.82 3.87 -11.63
C LYS A 118 15.42 5.27 -11.63
N LEU A 119 16.02 5.68 -10.51
CA LEU A 119 16.67 6.99 -10.38
C LEU A 119 17.82 7.15 -11.39
N ALA A 120 18.67 6.12 -11.54
CA ALA A 120 19.75 6.13 -12.52
C ALA A 120 19.24 6.25 -13.96
N GLY A 121 18.15 5.54 -14.30
CA GLY A 121 17.48 5.63 -15.59
C GLY A 121 16.92 7.03 -15.85
N GLU A 122 16.24 7.64 -14.87
CA GLU A 122 15.72 9.00 -14.96
C GLU A 122 16.84 10.03 -15.17
N VAL A 123 17.94 9.92 -14.41
CA VAL A 123 19.12 10.81 -14.56
C VAL A 123 19.76 10.65 -15.94
N ALA A 124 19.97 9.42 -16.40
CA ALA A 124 20.56 9.15 -17.71
C ALA A 124 19.69 9.67 -18.85
N LEU A 125 18.37 9.44 -18.77
CA LEU A 125 17.41 9.95 -19.74
C LEU A 125 17.40 11.48 -19.75
N ASN A 126 17.33 12.11 -18.58
CA ASN A 126 17.34 13.57 -18.46
C ASN A 126 18.63 14.17 -19.01
N ALA A 127 19.79 13.57 -18.72
CA ALA A 127 21.08 14.01 -19.25
C ALA A 127 21.15 13.87 -20.78
N ALA A 128 20.72 12.72 -21.32
CA ALA A 128 20.69 12.48 -22.76
C ALA A 128 19.79 13.50 -23.46
N VAL A 129 18.56 13.70 -22.97
CA VAL A 129 17.63 14.64 -23.57
C VAL A 129 18.11 16.09 -23.44
N THR A 130 18.66 16.48 -22.29
CA THR A 130 19.26 17.82 -22.10
C THR A 130 20.42 18.04 -23.08
N SER A 131 21.28 17.03 -23.28
CA SER A 131 22.42 17.14 -24.21
C SER A 131 21.98 17.24 -25.68
N LEU A 132 20.89 16.58 -26.06
CA LEU A 132 20.37 16.58 -27.43
C LEU A 132 19.51 17.81 -27.75
N THR A 133 18.76 18.32 -26.77
CA THR A 133 17.75 19.37 -27.00
C THR A 133 18.14 20.72 -26.38
N GLY A 134 19.13 20.76 -25.49
CA GLY A 134 19.51 21.96 -24.74
C GLY A 134 18.47 22.40 -23.68
N LEU A 135 17.39 21.65 -23.50
CA LEU A 135 16.31 21.97 -22.57
C LEU A 135 16.67 21.54 -21.15
N PRO A 136 16.45 22.37 -20.12
CA PRO A 136 16.66 21.98 -18.74
C PRO A 136 15.69 20.87 -18.31
N PRO A 137 16.07 20.01 -17.34
CA PRO A 137 15.26 18.87 -16.90
C PRO A 137 13.83 19.23 -16.49
N THR A 138 13.60 20.46 -16.00
CA THR A 138 12.29 20.97 -15.60
C THR A 138 11.34 21.24 -16.77
N ALA A 139 11.87 21.54 -17.96
CA ALA A 139 11.06 21.76 -19.17
C ALA A 139 10.49 20.45 -19.75
N LEU A 140 11.08 19.30 -19.40
CA LEU A 140 10.64 17.98 -19.85
C LEU A 140 9.31 17.52 -19.24
N PHE A 141 9.04 17.92 -17.98
CA PHE A 141 7.73 17.68 -17.36
C PHE A 141 6.59 18.36 -18.14
N GLY A 142 6.85 19.51 -18.77
CA GLY A 142 5.88 20.21 -19.63
C GLY A 142 5.65 19.52 -20.97
N LEU A 143 6.69 18.94 -21.59
CA LEU A 143 6.55 18.21 -22.86
C LEU A 143 5.82 16.88 -22.68
N VAL A 144 6.20 16.07 -21.68
CA VAL A 144 5.54 14.79 -21.39
C VAL A 144 4.07 14.98 -20.99
N GLY A 145 3.74 16.06 -20.25
CA GLY A 145 2.36 16.43 -19.94
C GLY A 145 1.54 16.92 -21.13
N SER A 146 2.17 17.51 -22.16
CA SER A 146 1.50 17.97 -23.38
C SER A 146 1.17 16.81 -24.34
N PHE A 147 2.00 15.75 -24.36
CA PHE A 147 1.71 14.52 -25.13
C PHE A 147 0.59 13.66 -24.51
N ALA A 148 0.20 13.90 -23.25
CA ALA A 148 -0.89 13.21 -22.57
C ALA A 148 -2.23 13.95 -22.61
N LYS A 149 -2.32 15.09 -23.33
CA LYS A 149 -3.59 15.78 -23.56
C LYS A 149 -4.23 15.23 -24.85
N PRO A 150 -5.31 14.43 -24.79
CA PRO A 150 -6.07 14.14 -25.98
C PRO A 150 -6.71 15.45 -26.44
N ASN A 151 -6.40 15.85 -27.67
CA ASN A 151 -7.14 16.89 -28.39
C ASN A 151 -8.58 16.38 -28.57
N ASN A 152 -9.51 16.85 -27.74
CA ASN A 152 -10.94 16.73 -28.02
C ASN A 152 -11.43 18.06 -28.60
N PHE A 153 -11.79 18.03 -29.89
CA PHE A 153 -13.03 18.65 -30.36
C PHE A 153 -14.23 17.85 -29.83
#